data_AF-A0A5C6Z8S9-F1
#
_entry.id   AF-A0A5C6Z8S9-F1
#
_cell.length_a   1.000
_cell.length_b   1.000
_cell.length_c   1.000
_cell.angle_alpha   90.00
_cell.angle_beta   90.00
_cell.angle_gamma   90.00
#
_symmetry.space_group_name_H-M   'P 1'
#
loop_
_entity.id
_entity.type
_entity.pdbx_description
1 polymer ?
#
loop_
_entity_poly.entity_id
_entity_poly.type
_entity_poly.pdbx_seq_one_letter_code
_entity_poly.pdbx_strand_id
1 'polypeptide(L)'
;MRGPMNPRRRQALLAGAGLGASGLATWSGAARAALLPDREPLRVWINGDKGYEGVARIGERFTSDTGVALRVEHPENGVSKFEQAAAAGKGPDVWIWPHDRAGGWAASGLIRPVAPSRQLREAVAPMAWSPWRMGGRTWGYPIAIESVALIVNLDLVPRAPRSWDEVFEIDRRLRPQGRRAIMWPYNEFYYTYALMSAGGGYAFRRREDGSWDASDNGIDTEGTRAGMSLLKRLVD
;
A
#
# COMPACT_ATOMS: atom_id res chain seq x y z
N MET A 1 -34.69 -39.67 32.62
CA MET A 1 -34.42 -40.95 31.92
C MET A 1 -32.92 -41.07 31.72
N ARG A 2 -32.30 -41.97 32.50
CA ARG A 2 -30.89 -42.35 32.41
C ARG A 2 -30.83 -43.77 31.88
N GLY A 3 -29.86 -44.06 31.01
CA GLY A 3 -29.40 -45.41 30.69
C GLY A 3 -28.76 -45.48 29.29
N PRO A 4 -27.80 -46.38 29.05
CA PRO A 4 -26.74 -46.84 29.94
C PRO A 4 -25.33 -46.79 29.29
N MET A 5 -24.30 -46.76 30.15
CA MET A 5 -22.92 -47.13 29.81
C MET A 5 -22.85 -48.61 29.41
N ASN A 6 -21.96 -48.96 28.48
CA ASN A 6 -21.48 -50.34 28.31
C ASN A 6 -19.94 -50.38 28.43
N PRO A 7 -19.37 -51.27 29.27
CA PRO A 7 -17.94 -51.31 29.61
C PRO A 7 -17.20 -52.44 28.88
N ARG A 8 -15.90 -52.59 29.22
CA ARG A 8 -14.95 -53.70 28.93
C ARG A 8 -13.94 -53.32 27.82
N ARG A 9 -12.63 -53.54 27.96
CA ARG A 9 -11.95 -54.66 28.61
C ARG A 9 -10.45 -54.35 28.84
N ARG A 10 -10.01 -54.66 30.06
CA ARG A 10 -8.76 -55.35 30.47
C ARG A 10 -7.39 -54.65 30.33
N GLN A 11 -6.84 -54.42 31.52
CA GLN A 11 -5.42 -54.38 31.88
C GLN A 11 -4.65 -55.61 31.36
N ALA A 12 -3.38 -55.40 31.01
CA ALA A 12 -2.33 -56.41 31.09
C ALA A 12 -1.08 -55.77 31.72
N LEU A 13 -0.45 -56.57 32.58
CA LEU A 13 0.62 -56.24 33.53
C LEU A 13 2.00 -56.07 32.88
N LEU A 14 2.73 -55.09 33.41
CA LEU A 14 4.12 -55.11 33.93
C LEU A 14 5.22 -56.02 33.32
N ALA A 15 6.38 -55.34 33.19
CA ALA A 15 7.75 -55.76 33.50
C ALA A 15 8.67 -56.19 32.36
N GLY A 16 9.77 -55.44 32.23
CA GLY A 16 10.95 -55.79 31.43
C GLY A 16 12.01 -54.69 31.57
N ALA A 17 12.89 -54.82 32.57
CA ALA A 17 14.08 -53.99 32.73
C ALA A 17 15.18 -54.42 31.74
N GLY A 18 15.91 -53.46 31.16
CA GLY A 18 17.10 -53.69 30.36
C GLY A 18 17.91 -52.41 30.18
N LEU A 19 19.06 -52.35 30.85
CA LEU A 19 20.10 -51.33 30.74
C LEU A 19 20.92 -51.51 29.45
N GLY A 20 21.32 -50.41 28.80
CA GLY A 20 22.61 -50.33 28.10
C GLY A 20 22.64 -49.73 26.68
N ALA A 21 23.58 -48.78 26.51
CA ALA A 21 24.26 -48.33 25.28
C ALA A 21 23.66 -47.19 24.42
N SER A 22 24.08 -45.96 24.76
CA SER A 22 24.85 -45.03 23.92
C SER A 22 24.51 -44.84 22.42
N GLY A 23 24.09 -43.62 22.09
CA GLY A 23 24.66 -42.83 20.98
C GLY A 23 23.93 -42.85 19.63
N LEU A 24 23.16 -41.78 19.36
CA LEU A 24 23.31 -40.90 18.19
C LEU A 24 22.22 -39.84 18.22
N ALA A 25 22.61 -38.63 18.61
CA ALA A 25 21.80 -37.44 18.52
C ALA A 25 21.65 -37.04 17.04
N THR A 26 20.54 -37.41 16.41
CA THR A 26 20.08 -36.73 15.19
C THR A 26 19.26 -35.51 15.62
N TRP A 27 19.98 -34.40 15.83
CA TRP A 27 19.42 -33.06 15.86
C TRP A 27 18.77 -32.78 14.49
N SER A 28 17.50 -33.13 14.37
CA SER A 28 16.62 -32.64 13.30
C SER A 28 15.61 -31.69 13.93
N GLY A 29 16.15 -30.65 14.57
CA GLY A 29 15.39 -29.49 15.01
C GLY A 29 15.01 -28.62 13.82
N ALA A 30 14.09 -29.08 12.98
CA ALA A 30 13.18 -28.14 12.35
C ALA A 30 12.29 -27.63 13.49
N ALA A 31 12.72 -26.55 14.14
CA ALA A 31 11.85 -25.78 15.00
C ALA A 31 10.71 -25.27 14.10
N ARG A 32 9.66 -26.08 13.96
CA ARG A 32 8.33 -25.57 13.68
C ARG A 32 8.12 -24.55 14.78
N ALA A 33 8.15 -23.27 14.43
CA ALA A 33 7.72 -22.22 15.34
C ALA A 33 6.34 -22.67 15.83
N ALA A 34 6.27 -23.14 17.07
CA ALA A 34 5.00 -23.47 17.67
C ALA A 34 4.21 -22.16 17.64
N LEU A 35 3.12 -22.13 16.89
CA LEU A 35 2.17 -21.03 16.91
C LEU A 35 1.86 -20.76 18.38
N LEU A 36 2.27 -19.59 18.89
CA LEU A 36 2.01 -19.19 20.27
C LEU A 36 0.53 -18.80 20.32
N PRO A 37 -0.38 -19.65 20.83
CA PRO A 37 -1.83 -19.52 20.58
C PRO A 37 -2.45 -18.25 21.19
N ASP A 38 -1.72 -17.57 22.08
CA ASP A 38 -2.22 -16.45 22.88
C ASP A 38 -1.75 -15.06 22.39
N ARG A 39 -1.03 -14.97 21.27
CA ARG A 39 -0.61 -13.67 20.72
C ARG A 39 -1.68 -13.14 19.75
N GLU A 40 -2.17 -11.93 20.00
CA GLU A 40 -3.05 -11.23 19.07
C GLU A 40 -2.36 -11.09 17.70
N PRO A 41 -3.06 -11.37 16.58
CA PRO A 41 -2.47 -11.25 15.25
C PRO A 41 -2.09 -9.79 14.96
N LEU A 42 -1.00 -9.62 14.21
CA LEU A 42 -0.64 -8.32 13.65
C LEU A 42 -1.65 -7.94 12.56
N ARG A 43 -2.39 -6.87 12.78
CA ARG A 43 -3.43 -6.38 11.88
C ARG A 43 -2.82 -5.42 10.87
N VAL A 44 -2.89 -5.80 9.60
CA VAL A 44 -2.47 -4.98 8.47
C VAL A 44 -3.72 -4.56 7.72
N TRP A 45 -3.92 -3.27 7.55
CA TRP A 45 -4.91 -2.78 6.62
C TRP A 45 -4.24 -2.36 5.30
N ILE A 46 -4.93 -2.55 4.18
CA ILE A 46 -4.51 -2.10 2.84
C ILE A 46 -5.77 -1.83 1.99
N ASN A 47 -5.71 -0.93 1.01
CA ASN A 47 -6.87 -0.66 0.15
C ASN A 47 -7.25 -1.87 -0.74
N GLY A 48 -8.54 -2.03 -1.03
CA GLY A 48 -9.08 -3.20 -1.75
C GLY A 48 -8.73 -3.26 -3.23
N ASP A 49 -8.27 -2.17 -3.83
CA ASP A 49 -7.76 -2.10 -5.22
C ASP A 49 -6.29 -2.53 -5.35
N LYS A 50 -5.64 -2.89 -4.24
CA LYS A 50 -4.23 -3.31 -4.21
C LYS A 50 -4.10 -4.82 -4.02
N GLY A 51 -2.88 -5.34 -4.18
CA GLY A 51 -2.57 -6.77 -4.06
C GLY A 51 -2.57 -7.31 -2.62
N TYR A 52 -3.68 -7.18 -1.89
CA TYR A 52 -3.80 -7.61 -0.49
C TYR A 52 -3.60 -9.13 -0.30
N GLU A 53 -3.96 -9.96 -1.29
CA GLU A 53 -3.66 -11.39 -1.29
C GLU A 53 -2.14 -11.67 -1.31
N GLY A 54 -1.38 -10.85 -2.03
CA GLY A 54 0.08 -10.93 -2.04
C GLY A 54 0.68 -10.62 -0.67
N VAL A 55 0.12 -9.61 0.02
CA VAL A 55 0.49 -9.29 1.40
C VAL A 55 0.14 -10.44 2.35
N ALA A 56 -1.03 -11.07 2.17
CA ALA A 56 -1.43 -12.22 2.98
C ALA A 56 -0.47 -13.42 2.81
N ARG A 57 -0.03 -13.70 1.57
CA ARG A 57 1.00 -14.74 1.30
C ARG A 57 2.35 -14.41 1.96
N ILE A 58 2.76 -13.14 1.98
CA ILE A 58 3.94 -12.72 2.75
C ILE A 58 3.70 -12.96 4.26
N GLY A 59 2.48 -12.73 4.73
CA GLY A 59 2.03 -13.02 6.08
C GLY A 59 2.19 -14.49 6.49
N GLU A 60 1.89 -15.44 5.59
CA GLU A 60 2.08 -16.88 5.87
C GLU A 60 3.55 -17.20 6.20
N ARG A 61 4.48 -16.64 5.41
CA ARG A 61 5.92 -16.79 5.68
C ARG A 61 6.32 -16.12 6.99
N PHE A 62 5.85 -14.90 7.22
CA PHE A 62 6.10 -14.19 8.48
C PHE A 62 5.61 -14.99 9.69
N THR A 63 4.42 -15.59 9.60
CA THR A 63 3.87 -16.43 10.66
C THR A 63 4.66 -17.71 10.85
N SER A 64 5.10 -18.37 9.78
CA SER A 64 5.99 -19.53 9.87
C SER A 64 7.32 -19.20 10.56
N ASP A 65 7.91 -18.04 10.24
CA ASP A 65 9.23 -17.64 10.74
C ASP A 65 9.18 -17.14 12.19
N THR A 66 8.09 -16.50 12.60
CA THR A 66 8.00 -15.77 13.88
C THR A 66 7.00 -16.37 14.88
N GLY A 67 6.10 -17.24 14.43
CA GLY A 67 4.95 -17.70 15.20
C GLY A 67 3.86 -16.64 15.41
N VAL A 68 3.98 -15.44 14.83
CA VAL A 68 2.99 -14.36 14.94
C VAL A 68 2.08 -14.35 13.72
N ALA A 69 0.78 -14.54 13.94
CA ALA A 69 -0.22 -14.48 12.87
C ALA A 69 -0.32 -13.06 12.28
N LEU A 70 -0.49 -12.97 10.95
CA LEU A 70 -0.74 -11.71 10.25
C LEU A 70 -2.16 -11.74 9.67
N ARG A 71 -2.95 -10.70 9.98
CA ARG A 71 -4.33 -10.54 9.50
C ARG A 71 -4.40 -9.34 8.57
N VAL A 72 -4.60 -9.59 7.27
CA VAL A 72 -4.79 -8.55 6.26
C VAL A 72 -6.27 -8.23 6.11
N GLU A 73 -6.63 -6.95 6.18
CA GLU A 73 -8.00 -6.48 5.97
C GLU A 73 -8.02 -5.31 4.98
N HIS A 74 -9.11 -5.18 4.23
CA HIS A 74 -9.28 -4.11 3.25
C HIS A 74 -10.61 -3.37 3.47
N PRO A 75 -10.72 -2.59 4.55
CA PRO A 75 -11.98 -1.92 4.86
C PRO A 75 -12.35 -0.91 3.78
N GLU A 76 -13.63 -0.91 3.41
CA GLU A 76 -14.23 0.20 2.66
C GLU A 76 -14.13 1.50 3.47
N ASN A 77 -14.06 2.63 2.78
CA ASN A 77 -13.85 3.95 3.39
C ASN A 77 -12.62 3.97 4.33
N GLY A 78 -11.52 3.34 3.89
CA GLY A 78 -10.37 3.02 4.73
C GLY A 78 -9.80 4.21 5.51
N VAL A 79 -9.73 5.41 4.92
CA VAL A 79 -9.20 6.62 5.59
C VAL A 79 -10.04 7.02 6.80
N SER A 80 -11.33 7.26 6.62
CA SER A 80 -12.20 7.68 7.71
C SER A 80 -12.33 6.60 8.78
N LYS A 81 -12.37 5.33 8.37
CA LYS A 81 -12.37 4.20 9.31
C LYS A 81 -11.07 4.10 10.10
N PHE A 82 -9.92 4.31 9.46
CA PHE A 82 -8.62 4.34 10.13
C PHE A 82 -8.57 5.44 11.17
N GLU A 83 -8.96 6.67 10.80
CA GLU A 83 -8.92 7.83 11.69
C GLU A 83 -9.80 7.60 12.93
N GLN A 84 -11.03 7.11 12.75
CA GLN A 84 -11.94 6.79 13.86
C GLN A 84 -11.40 5.65 14.74
N ALA A 85 -10.95 4.56 14.12
CA ALA A 85 -10.48 3.39 14.87
C ALA A 85 -9.18 3.68 15.62
N ALA A 86 -8.21 4.37 14.99
CA ALA A 86 -6.94 4.75 15.59
C ALA A 86 -7.15 5.71 16.77
N ALA A 87 -8.01 6.71 16.62
CA ALA A 87 -8.36 7.63 17.71
C ALA A 87 -8.99 6.90 18.92
N ALA A 88 -9.71 5.80 18.68
CA ALA A 88 -10.28 4.94 19.71
C ALA A 88 -9.30 3.86 20.25
N GLY A 89 -8.04 3.83 19.80
CA GLY A 89 -7.05 2.82 20.18
C GLY A 89 -7.33 1.43 19.59
N LYS A 90 -8.18 1.34 18.56
CA LYS A 90 -8.65 0.10 17.91
C LYS A 90 -8.24 -0.03 16.44
N GLY A 91 -7.39 0.86 15.94
CA GLY A 91 -6.87 0.85 14.58
C GLY A 91 -5.97 -0.37 14.29
N PRO A 92 -5.56 -0.57 13.03
CA PRO A 92 -4.60 -1.60 12.67
C PRO A 92 -3.21 -1.32 13.25
N ASP A 93 -2.36 -2.34 13.29
CA ASP A 93 -0.95 -2.20 13.66
C ASP A 93 -0.13 -1.59 12.52
N VAL A 94 -0.48 -1.91 11.28
CA VAL A 94 0.11 -1.35 10.05
C VAL A 94 -0.98 -0.90 9.10
N TRP A 95 -0.88 0.33 8.60
CA TRP A 95 -1.77 0.85 7.57
C TRP A 95 -0.97 1.15 6.30
N ILE A 96 -1.27 0.42 5.22
CA ILE A 96 -0.62 0.62 3.92
C ILE A 96 -1.47 1.63 3.13
N TRP A 97 -0.97 2.85 3.00
CA TRP A 97 -1.68 3.94 2.34
C TRP A 97 -0.70 4.93 1.66
N PRO A 98 -1.16 5.69 0.65
CA PRO A 98 -0.43 6.85 0.12
C PRO A 98 0.06 7.83 1.19
N HIS A 99 1.24 8.42 0.94
CA HIS A 99 1.97 9.23 1.91
C HIS A 99 1.34 10.61 2.16
N ASP A 100 0.48 11.12 1.28
CA ASP A 100 -0.16 12.44 1.37
C ASP A 100 -0.98 12.61 2.65
N ARG A 101 -1.51 11.50 3.21
CA ARG A 101 -2.24 11.50 4.49
C ARG A 101 -1.35 11.50 5.73
N ALA A 102 -0.09 11.07 5.60
CA ALA A 102 0.80 10.84 6.73
C ALA A 102 1.04 12.11 7.56
N GLY A 103 1.09 13.29 6.92
CA GLY A 103 1.26 14.56 7.64
C GLY A 103 0.11 14.85 8.61
N GLY A 104 -1.13 14.67 8.17
CA GLY A 104 -2.32 14.84 9.01
C GLY A 104 -2.35 13.81 10.15
N TRP A 105 -2.10 12.54 9.84
CA TRP A 105 -2.07 11.49 10.86
C TRP A 105 -0.96 11.66 11.89
N ALA A 106 0.21 12.15 11.48
CA ALA A 106 1.32 12.47 12.38
C ALA A 106 0.94 13.62 13.32
N ALA A 107 0.35 14.70 12.79
CA ALA A 107 -0.09 15.85 13.59
C ALA A 107 -1.19 15.47 14.60
N SER A 108 -2.10 14.57 14.22
CA SER A 108 -3.18 14.07 15.09
C SER A 108 -2.74 12.94 16.03
N GLY A 109 -1.47 12.51 16.01
CA GLY A 109 -0.96 11.45 16.88
C GLY A 109 -1.48 10.04 16.56
N LEU A 110 -2.00 9.82 15.35
CA LEU A 110 -2.59 8.55 14.93
C LEU A 110 -1.55 7.51 14.47
N ILE A 111 -0.35 7.97 14.12
CA ILE A 111 0.78 7.13 13.72
C ILE A 111 2.01 7.44 14.57
N ARG A 112 2.98 6.53 14.58
CA ARG A 112 4.26 6.70 15.29
C ARG A 112 5.41 6.83 14.30
N PRO A 113 6.46 7.60 14.63
CA PRO A 113 7.65 7.64 13.81
C PRO A 113 8.36 6.26 13.82
N VAL A 114 9.03 5.97 12.71
CA VAL A 114 9.80 4.74 12.50
C VAL A 114 11.29 5.05 12.38
N ALA A 115 12.13 4.05 12.68
CA ALA A 115 13.58 4.14 12.62
C ALA A 115 14.13 3.05 11.69
N PRO A 116 14.07 3.22 10.35
CA PRO A 116 14.62 2.24 9.42
C PRO A 116 16.11 2.02 9.69
N SER A 117 16.63 0.81 9.44
CA SER A 117 18.07 0.56 9.53
C SER A 117 18.82 1.33 8.44
N ARG A 118 20.13 1.51 8.62
CA ARG A 118 20.98 2.09 7.56
C ARG A 118 20.88 1.28 6.27
N GLN A 119 20.99 -0.04 6.39
CA GLN A 119 20.89 -0.97 5.26
C GLN A 119 19.57 -0.79 4.51
N LEU A 120 18.43 -0.67 5.20
CA LEU A 120 17.14 -0.48 4.55
C LEU A 120 17.04 0.87 3.85
N ARG A 121 17.59 1.94 4.46
CA ARG A 121 17.63 3.26 3.83
C ARG A 121 18.45 3.26 2.54
N GLU A 122 19.59 2.57 2.52
CA GLU A 122 20.47 2.46 1.36
C GLU A 122 19.89 1.54 0.27
N ALA A 123 19.09 0.55 0.64
CA ALA A 123 18.44 -0.37 -0.29
C ALA A 123 17.24 0.23 -1.04
N VAL A 124 16.67 1.33 -0.54
CA VAL A 124 15.49 2.00 -1.13
C VAL A 124 15.91 3.31 -1.79
N ALA A 125 15.35 3.60 -2.97
CA ALA A 125 15.61 4.83 -3.70
C ALA A 125 15.46 6.09 -2.81
N PRO A 126 16.45 7.00 -2.77
CA PRO A 126 16.41 8.19 -1.90
C PRO A 126 15.14 9.04 -2.05
N MET A 127 14.61 9.17 -3.27
CA MET A 127 13.39 9.94 -3.53
C MET A 127 12.16 9.36 -2.81
N ALA A 128 12.10 8.05 -2.59
CA ALA A 128 10.97 7.38 -1.95
C ALA A 128 10.90 7.71 -0.45
N TRP A 129 12.01 8.08 0.17
CA TRP A 129 12.05 8.48 1.58
C TRP A 129 11.57 9.90 1.81
N SER A 130 11.77 10.81 0.85
CA SER A 130 11.50 12.25 1.05
C SER A 130 10.07 12.52 1.53
N PRO A 131 9.01 11.93 0.96
CA PRO A 131 7.64 12.21 1.38
C PRO A 131 7.29 11.68 2.78
N TRP A 132 8.04 10.69 3.28
CA TRP A 132 7.86 10.14 4.62
C TRP A 132 8.66 10.88 5.71
N ARG A 133 9.47 11.88 5.34
CA ARG A 133 10.29 12.68 6.27
C ARG A 133 9.62 14.02 6.57
N MET A 134 9.18 14.20 7.81
CA MET A 134 8.50 15.40 8.28
C MET A 134 8.93 15.72 9.72
N GLY A 135 9.23 16.99 10.00
CA GLY A 135 9.65 17.42 11.35
C GLY A 135 10.90 16.69 11.89
N GLY A 136 11.86 16.41 11.01
CA GLY A 136 13.10 15.69 11.36
C GLY A 136 12.93 14.18 11.63
N ARG A 137 11.71 13.64 11.53
CA ARG A 137 11.39 12.22 11.77
C ARG A 137 10.95 11.52 10.50
N THR A 138 11.02 10.18 10.49
CA THR A 138 10.47 9.33 9.42
C THR A 138 9.17 8.71 9.91
N TRP A 139 8.10 8.77 9.12
CA TRP A 139 6.75 8.40 9.56
C TRP A 139 6.17 7.16 8.88
N GLY A 140 6.93 6.51 8.01
CA GLY A 140 6.52 5.27 7.37
C GLY A 140 7.63 4.63 6.56
N TYR A 141 7.33 3.47 5.99
CA TYR A 141 8.20 2.73 5.10
C TYR A 141 7.65 2.84 3.67
N PRO A 142 8.41 3.38 2.71
CA PRO A 142 8.00 3.36 1.30
C PRO A 142 7.97 1.93 0.77
N ILE A 143 6.86 1.56 0.13
CA ILE A 143 6.65 0.21 -0.44
C ILE A 143 6.57 0.27 -1.97
N ALA A 144 5.91 1.29 -2.52
CA ALA A 144 5.73 1.48 -3.94
C ALA A 144 5.75 2.97 -4.31
N ILE A 145 6.03 3.25 -5.58
CA ILE A 145 5.91 4.57 -6.20
C ILE A 145 4.84 4.45 -7.28
N GLU A 146 3.87 5.36 -7.27
CA GLU A 146 2.78 5.40 -8.23
C GLU A 146 2.79 6.76 -8.96
N SER A 147 2.58 6.73 -10.27
CA SER A 147 2.43 7.91 -11.12
C SER A 147 1.49 7.59 -12.26
N VAL A 148 0.74 8.59 -12.73
CA VAL A 148 -0.09 8.46 -13.92
C VAL A 148 0.81 8.24 -15.15
N ALA A 149 0.39 7.33 -16.02
CA ALA A 149 1.06 7.04 -17.28
C ALA A 149 0.06 6.99 -18.43
N LEU A 150 0.52 7.31 -19.65
CA LEU A 150 -0.27 7.14 -20.86
C LEU A 150 -0.23 5.67 -21.28
N ILE A 151 -1.40 5.04 -21.34
CA ILE A 151 -1.57 3.67 -21.85
C ILE A 151 -2.06 3.77 -23.29
N VAL A 152 -1.37 3.10 -24.22
CA VAL A 152 -1.66 3.19 -25.66
C VAL A 152 -2.01 1.81 -26.21
N ASN A 153 -3.14 1.73 -26.91
CA ASN A 153 -3.48 0.56 -27.71
C ASN A 153 -2.75 0.65 -29.07
N LEU A 154 -1.71 -0.17 -29.24
CA LEU A 154 -0.84 -0.14 -30.42
C LEU A 154 -1.54 -0.61 -31.71
N ASP A 155 -2.63 -1.38 -31.62
CA ASP A 155 -3.42 -1.78 -32.77
C ASP A 155 -4.20 -0.59 -33.38
N LEU A 156 -4.48 0.44 -32.56
CA LEU A 156 -5.18 1.65 -32.99
C LEU A 156 -4.21 2.80 -33.30
N VAL A 157 -3.13 2.87 -32.55
CA VAL A 157 -2.16 3.97 -32.55
C VAL A 157 -0.75 3.37 -32.50
N PRO A 158 -0.05 3.22 -33.64
CA PRO A 158 1.20 2.46 -33.73
C PRO A 158 2.37 2.98 -32.89
N ARG A 159 2.30 4.24 -32.43
CA ARG A 159 3.26 4.84 -31.51
C ARG A 159 2.56 5.81 -30.59
N ALA A 160 3.02 5.94 -29.35
CA ALA A 160 2.49 6.94 -28.44
C ALA A 160 2.59 8.36 -29.04
N PRO A 161 1.53 9.19 -28.91
CA PRO A 161 1.58 10.59 -29.30
C PRO A 161 2.60 11.34 -28.43
N ARG A 162 3.31 12.29 -29.03
CA ARG A 162 4.35 13.10 -28.39
C ARG A 162 3.87 14.51 -28.05
N SER A 163 2.72 14.92 -28.58
CA SER A 163 2.11 16.21 -28.34
C SER A 163 0.59 16.10 -28.32
N TRP A 164 -0.05 17.13 -27.77
CA TRP A 164 -1.51 17.24 -27.82
C TRP A 164 -2.05 17.46 -29.22
N ASP A 165 -1.29 18.11 -30.10
CA ASP A 165 -1.66 18.24 -31.51
C ASP A 165 -1.75 16.85 -32.17
N GLU A 166 -0.77 15.96 -31.96
CA GLU A 166 -0.85 14.58 -32.44
C GLU A 166 -2.09 13.84 -31.89
N VAL A 167 -2.47 14.09 -30.63
CA VAL A 167 -3.71 13.53 -30.04
C VAL A 167 -4.95 14.00 -30.81
N PHE A 168 -5.05 15.30 -31.13
CA PHE A 168 -6.18 15.83 -31.92
C PHE A 168 -6.19 15.26 -33.36
N GLU A 169 -5.03 15.05 -33.97
CA GLU A 169 -4.95 14.39 -35.29
C GLU A 169 -5.41 12.94 -35.24
N ILE A 170 -4.97 12.18 -34.24
CA ILE A 170 -5.42 10.81 -34.00
C ILE A 170 -6.93 10.78 -33.78
N ASP A 171 -7.47 11.74 -33.01
CA ASP A 171 -8.90 11.78 -32.68
C ASP A 171 -9.72 12.04 -33.94
N ARG A 172 -9.32 12.98 -34.80
CA ARG A 172 -9.96 13.21 -36.10
C ARG A 172 -9.96 11.97 -37.00
N ARG A 173 -8.91 11.15 -36.96
CA ARG A 173 -8.82 9.89 -37.72
C ARG A 173 -9.72 8.79 -37.15
N LEU A 174 -9.84 8.72 -35.82
CA LEU A 174 -10.57 7.67 -35.12
C LEU A 174 -12.07 7.96 -34.95
N ARG A 175 -12.47 9.24 -34.86
CA ARG A 175 -13.87 9.67 -34.69
C ARG A 175 -14.83 9.05 -35.73
N PRO A 176 -14.52 9.03 -37.04
CA PRO A 176 -15.41 8.41 -38.04
C PRO A 176 -15.63 6.91 -37.85
N GLN A 177 -14.78 6.25 -37.06
CA GLN A 177 -14.86 4.82 -36.75
C GLN A 177 -15.56 4.56 -35.40
N GLY A 178 -16.19 5.59 -34.81
CA GLY A 178 -16.83 5.51 -33.50
C GLY A 178 -15.84 5.39 -32.33
N ARG A 179 -14.60 5.84 -32.52
CA ARG A 179 -13.52 5.77 -31.51
C ARG A 179 -12.99 7.16 -31.15
N ARG A 180 -12.35 7.28 -29.99
CA ARG A 180 -11.68 8.51 -29.52
C ARG A 180 -10.19 8.25 -29.34
N ALA A 181 -9.37 9.29 -29.45
CA ALA A 181 -7.91 9.17 -29.28
C ALA A 181 -7.50 8.87 -27.84
N ILE A 182 -8.20 9.46 -26.86
CA ILE A 182 -7.83 9.41 -25.45
C ILE A 182 -9.08 9.48 -24.58
N MET A 183 -9.05 8.79 -23.44
CA MET A 183 -10.10 8.80 -22.43
C MET A 183 -9.48 8.55 -21.05
N TRP A 184 -9.92 9.28 -20.04
CA TRP A 184 -9.53 9.13 -18.64
C TRP A 184 -10.60 9.80 -17.76
N PRO A 185 -10.63 9.55 -16.43
CA PRO A 185 -11.54 10.25 -15.51
C PRO A 185 -11.09 11.70 -15.32
N TYR A 186 -11.35 12.54 -16.32
CA TYR A 186 -10.87 13.91 -16.39
C TYR A 186 -11.45 14.84 -15.32
N ASN A 187 -12.57 14.44 -14.72
CA ASN A 187 -13.23 15.12 -13.61
C ASN A 187 -12.56 14.82 -12.25
N GLU A 188 -11.61 13.89 -12.18
CA GLU A 188 -10.82 13.63 -10.99
C GLU A 188 -9.49 14.39 -11.07
N PHE A 189 -9.26 15.25 -10.07
CA PHE A 189 -8.11 16.15 -10.05
C PHE A 189 -6.78 15.41 -10.22
N TYR A 190 -6.63 14.23 -9.61
CA TYR A 190 -5.41 13.42 -9.68
C TYR A 190 -4.96 13.12 -11.12
N TYR A 191 -5.89 12.74 -12.01
CA TYR A 191 -5.57 12.35 -13.39
C TYR A 191 -5.39 13.55 -14.32
N THR A 192 -6.00 14.68 -13.96
CA THR A 192 -5.93 15.92 -14.76
C THR A 192 -4.81 16.85 -14.29
N TYR A 193 -4.28 16.66 -13.08
CA TYR A 193 -3.25 17.53 -12.49
C TYR A 193 -2.02 17.69 -13.38
N ALA A 194 -1.62 16.66 -14.12
CA ALA A 194 -0.49 16.72 -15.05
C ALA A 194 -0.65 17.83 -16.11
N LEU A 195 -1.88 18.11 -16.57
CA LEU A 195 -2.14 19.22 -17.49
C LEU A 195 -1.90 20.57 -16.85
N MET A 196 -2.30 20.72 -15.59
CA MET A 196 -2.12 21.95 -14.82
C MET A 196 -0.64 22.17 -14.49
N SER A 197 0.04 21.13 -14.02
CA SER A 197 1.44 21.23 -13.57
C SER A 197 2.45 21.34 -14.71
N ALA A 198 2.12 20.87 -15.92
CA ALA A 198 3.02 20.95 -17.08
C ALA A 198 3.44 22.39 -17.40
N GLY A 199 2.55 23.37 -17.17
CA GLY A 199 2.81 24.80 -17.34
C GLY A 199 3.40 25.48 -16.09
N GLY A 200 3.89 24.72 -15.11
CA GLY A 200 4.43 25.27 -13.86
C GLY A 200 3.38 25.48 -12.77
N GLY A 201 2.16 24.95 -12.92
CA GLY A 201 1.18 24.85 -11.83
C GLY A 201 1.68 23.96 -10.69
N TYR A 202 1.28 24.28 -9.46
CA TYR A 202 1.63 23.51 -8.27
C TYR A 202 0.54 23.64 -7.20
N ALA A 203 0.42 22.64 -6.32
CA ALA A 203 -0.58 22.66 -5.26
C ALA A 203 -0.26 23.71 -4.18
N PHE A 204 0.88 23.55 -3.50
CA PHE A 204 1.37 24.46 -2.47
C PHE A 204 2.87 24.68 -2.64
N ARG A 205 3.36 25.89 -2.34
CA ARG A 205 4.79 26.17 -2.42
C ARG A 205 5.52 25.41 -1.31
N ARG A 206 6.61 24.72 -1.67
CA ARG A 206 7.51 24.12 -0.68
C ARG A 206 8.48 25.18 -0.17
N ARG A 207 8.62 25.28 1.15
CA ARG A 207 9.62 26.12 1.82
C ARG A 207 10.98 25.42 1.85
N GLU A 208 12.04 26.18 2.11
CA GLU A 208 13.41 25.67 2.20
C GLU A 208 13.59 24.63 3.32
N ASP A 209 12.85 24.77 4.42
CA ASP A 209 12.82 23.83 5.53
C ASP A 209 12.05 22.52 5.23
N GLY A 210 11.50 22.40 4.02
CA GLY A 210 10.74 21.25 3.55
C GLY A 210 9.26 21.26 3.90
N SER A 211 8.77 22.26 4.66
CA SER A 211 7.35 22.47 4.95
C SER A 211 6.60 23.06 3.74
N TRP A 212 5.27 23.13 3.83
CA TRP A 212 4.40 23.65 2.76
C TRP A 212 3.75 24.97 3.16
N ASP A 213 3.70 25.92 2.23
CA ASP A 213 2.95 27.17 2.39
C ASP A 213 1.52 27.01 1.85
N ALA A 214 0.55 26.97 2.75
CA ALA A 214 -0.86 26.84 2.38
C ALA A 214 -1.43 28.11 1.72
N SER A 215 -0.79 29.27 1.89
CA SER A 215 -1.24 30.54 1.32
C SER A 215 -0.72 30.79 -0.10
N ASP A 216 0.34 30.08 -0.50
CA ASP A 216 0.98 30.20 -1.82
C ASP A 216 0.72 28.95 -2.65
N ASN A 217 -0.13 29.09 -3.67
CA ASN A 217 -0.58 28.02 -4.55
C ASN A 217 -0.50 28.45 -6.03
N GLY A 218 -0.24 27.47 -6.90
CA GLY A 218 -0.06 27.68 -8.34
C GLY A 218 -1.27 27.30 -9.18
N ILE A 219 -2.49 27.28 -8.60
CA ILE A 219 -3.69 26.81 -9.32
C ILE A 219 -4.24 27.82 -10.33
N ASP A 220 -3.75 29.06 -10.34
CA ASP A 220 -4.25 30.14 -11.19
C ASP A 220 -3.16 30.86 -12.02
N THR A 221 -2.04 30.17 -12.25
CA THR A 221 -0.97 30.67 -13.11
C THR A 221 -1.36 30.60 -14.59
N GLU A 222 -0.65 31.36 -15.44
CA GLU A 222 -0.84 31.31 -16.90
C GLU A 222 -0.74 29.88 -17.46
N GLY A 223 0.27 29.11 -17.03
CA GLY A 223 0.43 27.73 -17.44
C GLY A 223 -0.69 26.81 -16.97
N THR A 224 -1.20 27.00 -15.74
CA THR A 224 -2.37 26.25 -15.26
C THR A 224 -3.60 26.57 -16.09
N ARG A 225 -3.87 27.84 -16.41
CA ARG A 225 -4.98 28.23 -17.29
C ARG A 225 -4.85 27.64 -18.70
N ALA A 226 -3.63 27.59 -19.24
CA ALA A 226 -3.36 26.97 -20.53
C ALA A 226 -3.67 25.46 -20.50
N GLY A 227 -3.22 24.74 -19.46
CA GLY A 227 -3.55 23.33 -19.24
C GLY A 227 -5.05 23.06 -19.12
N MET A 228 -5.77 23.91 -18.38
CA MET A 228 -7.24 23.79 -18.26
C MET A 228 -7.98 24.14 -19.55
N SER A 229 -7.46 25.09 -20.33
CA SER A 229 -8.01 25.42 -21.66
C SER A 229 -7.81 24.27 -22.64
N LEU A 230 -6.68 23.57 -22.56
CA LEU A 230 -6.44 22.35 -23.31
C LEU A 230 -7.42 21.23 -22.92
N LEU A 231 -7.65 21.02 -21.61
CA LEU A 231 -8.66 20.08 -21.15
C LEU A 231 -10.05 20.41 -21.74
N LYS A 232 -10.45 21.69 -21.67
CA LYS A 232 -11.72 22.14 -22.24
C LYS A 232 -11.83 21.79 -23.72
N ARG A 233 -10.79 22.04 -24.52
CA ARG A 233 -10.73 21.68 -25.94
C ARG A 233 -10.81 20.17 -26.23
N LEU A 234 -10.43 19.31 -25.29
CA LEU A 234 -10.52 17.85 -25.44
C LEU A 234 -11.93 17.33 -25.13
N VAL A 235 -12.66 18.04 -24.28
CA VAL A 235 -14.03 17.72 -23.87
C VAL A 235 -15.07 18.27 -24.84
N ASP A 236 -14.87 19.51 -25.32
CA ASP A 236 -15.68 20.14 -26.36
C ASP A 236 -15.61 19.38 -27.71
#